data_AF-A0A354X913-F1
#
_entry.id   AF-A0A354X913-F1
#
_cell.length_a   1.000
_cell.length_b   1.000
_cell.length_c   1.000
_cell.angle_alpha   90.00
_cell.angle_beta   90.00
_cell.angle_gamma   90.00
#
_symmetry.space_group_name_H-M   'P 1'
#
loop_
_entity.id
_entity.type
_entity.pdbx_description
1 polymer ?
#
loop_
_entity_poly.entity_id
_entity_poly.type
_entity_poly.pdbx_seq_one_letter_code
_entity_poly.pdbx_strand_id
1 'polypeptide(L)'
;MKNFAHVCLFLAGLIALNSCKTNDVIGEWEDPDTNKAYEITDKAFGEYLIYNASLAETEDNKLPSGIAFEKDGKTYIDKEVAATVTYLYLVKDNNRMEDLEKAGVATAREKIAGLDGIQLFTELKEIKLTSNALTGTLDLSMLTKLETLEMNSNFVNELIVPPSLTRLRYAASTSDSAPDNRWLTSIDLSQNPTINHIHLPNHHLTKDGFKLPGTFSELTYINVSGNTDAPFTIPAALFGQLETKDGVISE
;
A
#
# COMPACT_ATOMS: atom_id res chain seq x y z
N MET A 1 71.58 -54.97 24.11
CA MET A 1 70.94 -55.33 22.84
C MET A 1 70.46 -54.06 22.16
N LYS A 2 70.99 -53.80 20.96
CA LYS A 2 70.58 -52.90 19.87
C LYS A 2 70.14 -51.45 20.23
N ASN A 3 70.95 -50.40 20.04
CA ASN A 3 71.38 -49.69 18.82
C ASN A 3 70.33 -48.77 18.14
N PHE A 4 70.82 -47.56 17.86
CA PHE A 4 70.46 -46.57 16.81
C PHE A 4 69.46 -45.43 17.05
N ALA A 5 70.03 -44.23 16.86
CA ALA A 5 69.47 -42.89 16.72
C ALA A 5 68.75 -42.65 15.39
N HIS A 6 67.86 -41.64 15.34
CA HIS A 6 67.77 -40.52 14.36
C HIS A 6 66.39 -39.83 14.53
N VAL A 7 66.33 -38.54 14.88
CA VAL A 7 66.24 -37.36 13.99
C VAL A 7 64.87 -37.21 13.30
N CYS A 8 64.24 -36.05 13.59
CA CYS A 8 63.25 -35.26 12.84
C CYS A 8 62.06 -35.95 12.14
N LEU A 9 60.84 -35.46 12.38
CA LEU A 9 60.22 -34.41 11.54
C LEU A 9 58.86 -34.01 12.12
N PHE A 10 58.64 -32.71 12.31
CA PHE A 10 57.31 -32.13 12.46
C PHE A 10 56.51 -32.40 11.18
N LEU A 11 55.33 -33.00 11.30
CA LEU A 11 54.33 -32.97 10.23
C LEU A 11 52.96 -32.72 10.85
N ALA A 12 52.58 -31.44 10.89
CA ALA A 12 51.21 -31.04 11.17
C ALA A 12 50.34 -31.41 9.95
N GLY A 13 49.50 -32.42 10.09
CA GLY A 13 48.49 -32.77 9.10
C GLY A 13 47.35 -31.75 9.14
N LEU A 14 47.31 -30.87 8.13
CA LEU A 14 46.12 -30.10 7.78
C LEU A 14 45.03 -31.08 7.30
N ILE A 15 43.95 -31.22 8.06
CA ILE A 15 42.70 -31.77 7.53
C ILE A 15 41.99 -30.61 6.84
N ALA A 16 42.09 -30.56 5.52
CA ALA A 16 41.29 -29.67 4.70
C ALA A 16 39.83 -30.18 4.68
N LEU A 17 38.98 -29.58 5.52
CA LEU A 17 37.55 -29.60 5.28
C LEU A 17 37.27 -28.59 4.17
N ASN A 18 36.99 -29.10 2.97
CA ASN A 18 36.35 -28.31 1.93
C ASN A 18 34.96 -27.92 2.41
N SER A 19 34.82 -26.74 3.01
CA SER A 19 33.53 -26.08 3.13
C SER A 19 33.22 -25.46 1.76
N CYS A 20 32.29 -26.07 1.03
CA CYS A 20 31.58 -25.38 -0.04
C CYS A 20 30.87 -24.18 0.61
N LYS A 21 31.44 -22.98 0.44
CA LYS A 21 30.70 -21.74 0.64
C LYS A 21 29.68 -21.67 -0.49
N THR A 22 28.41 -21.96 -0.20
CA THR A 22 27.35 -21.36 -0.99
C THR A 22 27.41 -19.86 -0.70
N ASN A 23 27.74 -19.09 -1.72
CA ASN A 23 27.80 -17.64 -1.65
C ASN A 23 26.37 -17.11 -1.80
N ASP A 24 25.51 -17.41 -0.82
CA ASP A 24 24.26 -16.68 -0.67
C ASP A 24 24.61 -15.40 0.06
N VAL A 25 24.82 -14.33 -0.70
CA VAL A 25 24.89 -12.98 -0.17
C VAL A 25 23.48 -12.62 0.31
N ILE A 26 23.11 -13.12 1.49
CA ILE A 26 22.14 -12.43 2.33
C ILE A 26 22.87 -11.14 2.70
N GLY A 27 22.53 -10.04 2.05
CA GLY A 27 23.12 -8.74 2.37
C GLY A 27 22.98 -8.51 3.86
N GLU A 28 24.11 -8.37 4.56
CA GLU A 28 24.11 -7.92 5.94
C GLU A 28 23.40 -6.57 5.97
N TRP A 29 22.28 -6.51 6.70
CA TRP A 29 21.54 -5.28 6.88
C TRP A 29 22.42 -4.36 7.74
N GLU A 30 23.03 -3.36 7.11
CA GLU A 30 23.65 -2.24 7.81
C GLU A 30 22.55 -1.46 8.52
N ASP A 31 22.75 -1.15 9.81
CA ASP A 31 21.86 -0.28 10.57
C ASP A 31 21.68 1.03 9.79
N PRO A 32 20.46 1.32 9.28
CA PRO A 32 20.23 2.47 8.43
C PRO A 32 20.53 3.73 9.22
N ASP A 33 21.33 4.60 8.61
CA ASP A 33 21.59 5.95 9.11
C ASP A 33 20.27 6.58 9.55
N THR A 34 20.20 7.14 10.75
CA THR A 34 18.96 7.68 11.34
C THR A 34 18.35 8.79 10.48
N ASN A 35 19.13 9.43 9.60
CA ASN A 35 18.63 10.37 8.60
C ASN A 35 17.82 9.70 7.46
N LYS A 36 18.04 8.40 7.21
CA LYS A 36 17.35 7.59 6.20
C LYS A 36 16.11 6.88 6.74
N ALA A 37 15.90 6.85 8.04
CA ALA A 37 14.74 6.25 8.67
C ALA A 37 13.59 7.27 8.89
N TYR A 38 12.35 6.80 8.81
CA TYR A 38 11.15 7.55 9.18
C TYR A 38 10.34 6.76 10.21
N GLU A 39 10.09 7.34 11.38
CA GLU A 39 9.32 6.67 12.44
C GLU A 39 7.85 6.57 12.04
N ILE A 40 7.30 5.36 12.10
CA ILE A 40 5.88 5.10 11.84
C ILE A 40 5.12 5.20 13.15
N THR A 41 4.00 5.91 13.13
CA THR A 41 3.13 6.06 14.30
C THR A 41 2.09 4.94 14.44
N ASP A 42 1.63 4.38 13.31
CA ASP A 42 0.73 3.23 13.28
C ASP A 42 1.53 1.91 13.26
N LYS A 43 1.49 1.19 14.38
CA LYS A 43 2.20 -0.09 14.53
C LYS A 43 1.70 -1.16 13.56
N ALA A 44 0.40 -1.19 13.28
CA ALA A 44 -0.18 -2.17 12.37
C ALA A 44 0.27 -1.92 10.94
N PHE A 45 0.47 -0.66 10.54
CA PHE A 45 1.07 -0.32 9.24
C PHE A 45 2.52 -0.82 9.16
N GLY A 46 3.33 -0.48 10.17
CA GLY A 46 4.74 -0.85 10.19
C GLY A 46 4.99 -2.36 10.18
N GLU A 47 4.30 -3.11 11.04
CA GLU A 47 4.42 -4.56 11.07
C GLU A 47 3.94 -5.22 9.77
N TYR A 48 2.95 -4.63 9.10
CA TYR A 48 2.50 -5.12 7.80
C TYR A 48 3.57 -4.96 6.71
N LEU A 49 4.28 -3.83 6.70
CA LEU A 49 5.40 -3.61 5.78
C LEU A 49 6.50 -4.66 6.00
N ILE A 50 6.84 -4.92 7.27
CA ILE A 50 7.81 -5.96 7.65
C ILE A 50 7.34 -7.33 7.17
N TYR A 51 6.07 -7.68 7.41
CA TYR A 51 5.48 -8.93 6.94
C TYR A 51 5.56 -9.06 5.42
N ASN A 52 5.11 -8.06 4.66
CA ASN A 52 5.19 -8.08 3.21
C ASN A 52 6.63 -8.21 2.70
N ALA A 53 7.60 -7.62 3.41
CA ALA A 53 9.02 -7.74 3.09
C ALA A 53 9.59 -9.13 3.42
N SER A 54 8.88 -9.96 4.18
CA SER A 54 9.26 -11.34 4.50
C SER A 54 8.63 -12.39 3.57
N LEU A 55 7.68 -11.99 2.71
CA LEU A 55 7.00 -12.89 1.78
C LEU A 55 8.00 -13.54 0.80
N ALA A 56 7.56 -14.63 0.16
CA ALA A 56 8.32 -15.24 -0.92
C ALA A 56 8.29 -14.35 -2.17
N GLU A 57 9.32 -14.43 -3.01
CA GLU A 57 9.43 -13.66 -4.27
C GLU A 57 8.29 -13.95 -5.26
N THR A 58 7.58 -15.07 -5.10
CA THR A 58 6.42 -15.44 -5.93
C THR A 58 5.13 -14.77 -5.49
N GLU A 59 5.12 -14.11 -4.33
CA GLU A 59 3.92 -13.42 -3.82
C GLU A 59 3.83 -12.02 -4.41
N ASP A 60 2.69 -11.71 -5.05
CA ASP A 60 2.46 -10.41 -5.71
C ASP A 60 2.58 -9.21 -4.77
N ASN A 61 2.46 -9.41 -3.45
CA ASN A 61 2.55 -8.37 -2.43
C ASN A 61 3.92 -8.31 -1.72
N LYS A 62 4.93 -9.01 -2.24
CA LYS A 62 6.29 -8.96 -1.72
C LYS A 62 6.84 -7.53 -1.82
N LEU A 63 7.29 -6.99 -0.69
CA LEU A 63 8.04 -5.74 -0.66
C LEU A 63 9.56 -6.00 -0.63
N PRO A 64 10.37 -5.03 -1.07
CA PRO A 64 11.83 -5.13 -0.93
C PRO A 64 12.24 -5.35 0.53
N SER A 65 13.21 -6.24 0.74
CA SER A 65 13.80 -6.49 2.07
C SER A 65 14.35 -5.19 2.67
N GLY A 66 14.15 -5.00 3.98
CA GLY A 66 14.65 -3.81 4.69
C GLY A 66 13.78 -2.56 4.53
N ILE A 67 12.64 -2.62 3.83
CA ILE A 67 11.69 -1.51 3.69
C ILE A 67 11.24 -0.92 5.04
N ALA A 68 11.07 -1.77 6.04
CA ALA A 68 10.70 -1.39 7.39
C ALA A 68 11.39 -2.30 8.40
N PHE A 69 11.61 -1.78 9.61
CA PHE A 69 12.34 -2.47 10.67
C PHE A 69 11.94 -1.94 12.05
N GLU A 70 12.18 -2.75 13.07
CA GLU A 70 11.98 -2.37 14.47
C GLU A 70 13.30 -1.97 15.12
N LYS A 71 13.29 -0.88 15.87
CA LYS A 71 14.42 -0.40 16.69
C LYS A 71 13.89 0.25 17.95
N ASP A 72 14.40 -0.14 19.11
CA ASP A 72 14.03 0.40 20.41
C ASP A 72 12.50 0.41 20.69
N GLY A 73 11.79 -0.62 20.22
CA GLY A 73 10.34 -0.78 20.40
C GLY A 73 9.49 0.12 19.50
N LYS A 74 10.10 0.78 18.51
CA LYS A 74 9.44 1.59 17.49
C LYS A 74 9.67 1.00 16.11
N THR A 75 8.78 1.29 15.18
CA THR A 75 8.89 0.84 13.79
C THR A 75 9.29 2.00 12.89
N TYR A 76 10.18 1.73 11.94
CA TYR A 76 10.70 2.72 11.00
C TYR A 76 10.57 2.23 9.56
N ILE A 77 10.40 3.16 8.63
CA ILE A 77 10.52 2.94 7.18
C ILE A 77 11.91 3.40 6.74
N ASP A 78 12.58 2.59 5.93
CA ASP A 78 13.75 3.05 5.17
C ASP A 78 13.28 3.88 3.97
N LYS A 79 13.65 5.17 3.95
CA LYS A 79 13.21 6.14 2.93
C LYS A 79 13.69 5.77 1.53
N GLU A 80 14.91 5.25 1.41
CA GLU A 80 15.50 4.93 0.11
C GLU A 80 14.84 3.67 -0.46
N VAL A 81 14.61 2.65 0.37
CA VAL A 81 13.91 1.44 -0.05
C VAL A 81 12.45 1.76 -0.38
N ALA A 82 11.75 2.55 0.43
CA ALA A 82 10.36 2.97 0.17
C ALA A 82 10.20 3.70 -1.15
N ALA A 83 11.16 4.56 -1.50
CA ALA A 83 11.17 5.27 -2.76
C ALA A 83 11.24 4.34 -3.98
N THR A 84 11.62 3.06 -3.84
CA THR A 84 11.65 2.09 -4.97
C THR A 84 10.35 1.32 -5.19
N VAL A 85 9.42 1.37 -4.22
CA VAL A 85 8.21 0.56 -4.23
C VAL A 85 7.20 1.11 -5.23
N THR A 86 6.70 0.24 -6.11
CA THR A 86 5.74 0.59 -7.17
C THR A 86 4.32 0.09 -6.90
N TYR A 87 4.16 -0.93 -6.05
CA TYR A 87 2.87 -1.49 -5.63
C TYR A 87 2.86 -1.66 -4.12
N LEU A 88 1.77 -1.27 -3.47
CA LEU A 88 1.60 -1.43 -2.03
C LEU A 88 0.20 -1.92 -1.70
N TYR A 89 0.08 -3.19 -1.29
CA TYR A 89 -1.20 -3.75 -0.88
C TYR A 89 -1.24 -4.01 0.63
N LEU A 90 -2.11 -3.25 1.29
CA LEU A 90 -2.40 -3.28 2.71
C LEU A 90 -3.83 -3.77 2.89
N VAL A 91 -4.01 -5.09 2.84
CA VAL A 91 -5.31 -5.76 2.91
C VAL A 91 -5.49 -6.36 4.30
N LYS A 92 -6.54 -6.00 5.04
CA LYS A 92 -6.86 -6.56 6.36
C LYS A 92 -8.18 -7.35 6.32
N ASP A 93 -8.43 -8.13 5.27
CA ASP A 93 -9.56 -9.07 5.27
C ASP A 93 -9.28 -10.28 6.19
N ASN A 94 -10.28 -11.15 6.37
CA ASN A 94 -10.16 -12.28 7.31
C ASN A 94 -9.00 -13.23 6.94
N ASN A 95 -8.85 -13.55 5.65
CA ASN A 95 -7.80 -14.46 5.19
C ASN A 95 -6.42 -13.88 5.48
N ARG A 96 -6.22 -12.60 5.12
CA ARG A 96 -4.93 -11.95 5.33
C ARG A 96 -4.62 -11.72 6.81
N MET A 97 -5.63 -11.45 7.64
CA MET A 97 -5.45 -11.40 9.11
C MET A 97 -5.01 -12.76 9.66
N GLU A 98 -5.56 -13.88 9.19
CA GLU A 98 -5.11 -15.21 9.60
C GLU A 98 -3.66 -15.49 9.17
N ASP A 99 -3.25 -15.05 7.98
CA ASP A 99 -1.87 -15.24 7.51
C ASP A 99 -0.87 -14.41 8.31
N LEU A 100 -1.23 -13.16 8.67
CA LEU A 100 -0.45 -12.33 9.59
C LEU A 100 -0.33 -13.00 10.97
N GLU A 101 -1.40 -13.58 11.51
CA GLU A 101 -1.37 -14.29 12.79
C GLU A 101 -0.47 -15.52 12.75
N LYS A 102 -0.55 -16.32 11.68
CA LYS A 102 0.33 -17.48 11.47
C LYS A 102 1.80 -17.07 11.38
N ALA A 103 2.07 -15.89 10.82
CA ALA A 103 3.40 -15.30 10.77
C ALA A 103 3.84 -14.64 12.09
N GLY A 104 2.99 -14.64 13.13
CA GLY A 104 3.32 -14.10 14.44
C GLY A 104 3.27 -12.57 14.53
N VAL A 105 2.63 -11.90 13.59
CA VAL A 105 2.46 -10.43 13.59
C VAL A 105 1.56 -10.04 14.76
N ALA A 106 2.06 -9.22 15.70
CA ALA A 106 1.35 -8.91 16.93
C ALA A 106 0.04 -8.15 16.68
N THR A 107 0.05 -7.23 15.70
CA THR A 107 -1.10 -6.42 15.28
C THR A 107 -1.93 -7.08 14.19
N ALA A 108 -1.84 -8.40 14.00
CA ALA A 108 -2.45 -9.09 12.86
C ALA A 108 -3.95 -8.76 12.68
N ARG A 109 -4.72 -8.75 13.77
CA ARG A 109 -6.16 -8.37 13.79
C ARG A 109 -6.45 -6.90 14.10
N GLU A 110 -5.42 -6.09 14.29
CA GLU A 110 -5.57 -4.64 14.40
C GLU A 110 -5.61 -4.05 12.99
N LYS A 111 -6.59 -3.17 12.74
CA LYS A 111 -6.73 -2.50 11.45
C LYS A 111 -5.77 -1.33 11.37
N ILE A 112 -5.22 -1.08 10.18
CA ILE A 112 -4.40 0.11 9.94
C ILE A 112 -5.31 1.34 10.02
N ALA A 113 -4.96 2.30 10.87
CA ALA A 113 -5.73 3.53 11.07
C ALA A 113 -4.97 4.77 10.60
N GLY A 114 -3.64 4.70 10.49
CA GLY A 114 -2.77 5.75 9.96
C GLY A 114 -1.83 5.24 8.87
N LEU A 115 -1.55 6.10 7.89
CA LEU A 115 -0.59 5.88 6.81
C LEU A 115 0.55 6.90 6.84
N ASP A 116 0.87 7.42 8.02
CA ASP A 116 2.01 8.32 8.17
C ASP A 116 3.30 7.64 7.68
N GLY A 117 4.01 8.28 6.75
CA GLY A 117 5.14 7.73 6.02
C GLY A 117 4.83 7.28 4.59
N ILE A 118 3.55 7.23 4.18
CA ILE A 118 3.17 6.87 2.80
C ILE A 118 3.76 7.83 1.75
N GLN A 119 4.01 9.09 2.12
CA GLN A 119 4.64 10.10 1.26
C GLN A 119 6.06 9.72 0.80
N LEU A 120 6.69 8.73 1.42
CA LEU A 120 8.03 8.24 1.06
C LEU A 120 8.02 7.30 -0.15
N PHE A 121 6.85 6.77 -0.53
CA PHE A 121 6.70 5.83 -1.62
C PHE A 121 6.60 6.59 -2.97
N THR A 122 7.67 7.29 -3.34
CA THR A 122 7.66 8.28 -4.44
C THR A 122 7.46 7.66 -5.82
N GLU A 123 7.73 6.36 -5.99
CA GLU A 123 7.51 5.60 -7.23
C GLU A 123 6.20 4.81 -7.25
N LEU A 124 5.34 4.97 -6.25
CA LEU A 124 4.11 4.18 -6.10
C LEU A 124 3.14 4.45 -7.25
N LYS A 125 2.72 3.38 -7.93
CA LYS A 125 1.77 3.40 -9.05
C LYS A 125 0.41 2.84 -8.68
N GLU A 126 0.38 1.88 -7.76
CA GLU A 126 -0.87 1.27 -7.31
C GLU A 126 -0.87 1.07 -5.80
N ILE A 127 -1.99 1.42 -5.18
CA ILE A 127 -2.22 1.19 -3.76
C ILE A 127 -3.57 0.47 -3.56
N LYS A 128 -3.54 -0.58 -2.72
CA LYS A 128 -4.74 -1.27 -2.23
C LYS A 128 -4.80 -1.14 -0.72
N LEU A 129 -5.87 -0.53 -0.20
CA LEU A 129 -6.05 -0.24 1.22
C LEU A 129 -7.27 -0.98 1.81
N THR A 130 -7.51 -2.23 1.42
CA THR A 130 -8.79 -2.91 1.70
C THR A 130 -8.97 -3.30 3.18
N SER A 131 -10.18 -3.06 3.71
CA SER A 131 -10.62 -3.51 5.04
C SER A 131 -9.80 -2.96 6.20
N ASN A 132 -9.37 -1.69 6.11
CA ASN A 132 -8.66 -0.98 7.17
C ASN A 132 -9.60 -0.04 7.95
N ALA A 133 -9.05 0.75 8.87
CA ALA A 133 -9.76 1.70 9.71
C ALA A 133 -9.29 3.14 9.46
N LEU A 134 -8.90 3.45 8.22
CA LEU A 134 -8.50 4.81 7.84
C LEU A 134 -9.69 5.75 7.99
N THR A 135 -9.50 6.88 8.67
CA THR A 135 -10.54 7.87 8.99
C THR A 135 -10.10 9.27 8.57
N GLY A 136 -11.07 10.19 8.48
CA GLY A 136 -10.79 11.60 8.21
C GLY A 136 -10.28 11.81 6.79
N THR A 137 -9.30 12.73 6.66
CA THR A 137 -8.67 13.11 5.40
C THR A 137 -7.56 12.13 5.03
N LEU A 138 -7.67 11.53 3.85
CA LEU A 138 -6.57 10.82 3.21
C LEU A 138 -6.04 11.67 2.06
N ASP A 139 -4.86 12.26 2.26
CA ASP A 139 -4.17 13.05 1.25
C ASP A 139 -3.07 12.23 0.56
N LEU A 140 -3.27 11.94 -0.72
CA LEU A 140 -2.33 11.22 -1.58
C LEU A 140 -1.75 12.11 -2.68
N SER A 141 -1.94 13.43 -2.61
CA SER A 141 -1.48 14.39 -3.64
C SER A 141 0.02 14.34 -3.91
N MET A 142 0.82 13.98 -2.89
CA MET A 142 2.28 13.83 -3.00
C MET A 142 2.70 12.59 -3.81
N LEU A 143 1.82 11.60 -3.99
CA LEU A 143 2.10 10.37 -4.74
C LEU A 143 1.92 10.61 -6.24
N THR A 144 2.76 11.48 -6.80
CA THR A 144 2.60 11.99 -8.18
C THR A 144 2.63 10.92 -9.29
N LYS A 145 3.04 9.68 -8.98
CA LYS A 145 3.05 8.54 -9.91
C LYS A 145 1.89 7.56 -9.70
N LEU A 146 1.00 7.81 -8.73
CA LEU A 146 -0.10 6.92 -8.40
C LEU A 146 -1.17 6.93 -9.50
N GLU A 147 -1.34 5.80 -10.16
CA GLU A 147 -2.28 5.61 -11.26
C GLU A 147 -3.56 4.89 -10.78
N THR A 148 -3.45 4.00 -9.79
CA THR A 148 -4.58 3.19 -9.29
C THR A 148 -4.72 3.25 -7.77
N LEU A 149 -5.93 3.59 -7.32
CA LEU A 149 -6.33 3.57 -5.91
C LEU A 149 -7.55 2.67 -5.72
N GLU A 150 -7.41 1.61 -4.92
CA GLU A 150 -8.51 0.78 -4.46
C GLU A 150 -8.54 0.70 -2.93
N MET A 151 -9.57 1.24 -2.28
CA MET A 151 -9.57 1.42 -0.82
C MET A 151 -10.89 1.05 -0.13
N ASN A 152 -11.52 -0.04 -0.58
CA ASN A 152 -12.80 -0.51 -0.06
C ASN A 152 -12.74 -0.81 1.45
N SER A 153 -13.88 -0.62 2.11
CA SER A 153 -14.08 -0.92 3.53
C SER A 153 -13.14 -0.12 4.46
N ASN A 154 -13.09 1.19 4.24
CA ASN A 154 -12.49 2.20 5.12
C ASN A 154 -13.54 3.19 5.63
N PHE A 155 -13.09 4.22 6.35
CA PHE A 155 -13.90 5.30 6.90
C PHE A 155 -13.40 6.71 6.53
N VAL A 156 -12.69 6.83 5.40
CA VAL A 156 -12.20 8.09 4.86
C VAL A 156 -13.37 8.93 4.36
N ASN A 157 -13.48 10.16 4.84
CA ASN A 157 -14.56 11.10 4.49
C ASN A 157 -14.12 12.31 3.67
N GLU A 158 -12.81 12.49 3.54
CA GLU A 158 -12.19 13.44 2.63
C GLU A 158 -11.02 12.75 1.94
N LEU A 159 -10.99 12.82 0.61
CA LEU A 159 -9.98 12.16 -0.20
C LEU A 159 -9.38 13.16 -1.18
N ILE A 160 -8.06 13.30 -1.14
CA ILE A 160 -7.29 14.14 -2.07
C ILE A 160 -6.39 13.20 -2.87
N VAL A 161 -6.54 13.21 -4.19
CA VAL A 161 -5.84 12.31 -5.11
C VAL A 161 -4.87 13.06 -6.03
N PRO A 162 -3.79 12.43 -6.47
CA PRO A 162 -2.84 13.06 -7.38
C PRO A 162 -3.41 13.14 -8.81
N PRO A 163 -3.00 14.14 -9.62
CA PRO A 163 -3.45 14.30 -11.01
C PRO A 163 -3.26 13.09 -11.93
N SER A 164 -2.29 12.23 -11.62
CA SER A 164 -1.95 11.02 -12.39
C SER A 164 -2.96 9.88 -12.26
N LEU A 165 -3.92 9.98 -11.33
CA LEU A 165 -4.86 8.90 -11.07
C LEU A 165 -5.70 8.58 -12.32
N THR A 166 -5.63 7.32 -12.76
CA THR A 166 -6.41 6.78 -13.88
C THR A 166 -7.62 5.98 -13.39
N ARG A 167 -7.51 5.37 -12.21
CA ARG A 167 -8.53 4.49 -11.62
C ARG A 167 -8.74 4.78 -10.15
N LEU A 168 -9.98 5.11 -9.81
CA LEU A 168 -10.45 5.32 -8.43
C LEU A 168 -11.55 4.32 -8.09
N ARG A 169 -11.31 3.50 -7.05
CA ARG A 169 -12.35 2.65 -6.44
C ARG A 169 -12.38 2.83 -4.93
N TYR A 170 -13.51 3.30 -4.44
CA TYR A 170 -13.76 3.38 -3.02
C TYR A 170 -15.24 3.10 -2.73
N ALA A 171 -15.48 2.05 -1.96
CA ALA A 171 -16.72 1.86 -1.24
C ALA A 171 -16.44 1.97 0.27
N ALA A 172 -17.09 2.90 0.95
CA ALA A 172 -17.03 3.01 2.40
C ALA A 172 -17.44 1.69 3.08
N SER A 173 -16.95 1.47 4.30
CA SER A 173 -17.36 0.32 5.08
C SER A 173 -18.87 0.29 5.34
N THR A 174 -19.46 -0.88 5.21
CA THR A 174 -20.87 -1.14 5.53
C THR A 174 -21.05 -1.78 6.90
N SER A 175 -19.97 -1.89 7.69
CA SER A 175 -20.02 -2.50 9.03
C SER A 175 -20.90 -1.68 9.97
N ASP A 176 -21.68 -2.36 10.80
CA ASP A 176 -22.52 -1.73 11.83
C ASP A 176 -21.72 -0.96 12.88
N SER A 177 -20.43 -1.28 13.05
CA SER A 177 -19.53 -0.58 13.97
C SER A 177 -18.76 0.57 13.31
N ALA A 178 -18.99 0.83 12.02
CA ALA A 178 -18.32 1.91 11.31
C ALA A 178 -18.84 3.27 11.79
N PRO A 179 -17.98 4.30 11.92
CA PRO A 179 -18.42 5.61 12.37
C PRO A 179 -19.37 6.26 11.35
N ASP A 180 -20.25 7.15 11.81
CA ASP A 180 -21.25 7.82 10.95
C ASP A 180 -20.62 8.83 9.97
N ASN A 181 -19.40 9.27 10.21
CA ASN A 181 -18.66 10.16 9.32
C ASN A 181 -17.72 9.40 8.37
N ARG A 182 -18.11 8.21 7.90
CA ARG A 182 -17.24 7.34 7.07
C ARG A 182 -17.32 7.56 5.56
N TRP A 183 -18.29 8.35 5.10
CA TRP A 183 -18.58 8.52 3.68
C TRP A 183 -17.96 9.80 3.15
N LEU A 184 -17.45 9.75 1.91
CA LEU A 184 -17.17 10.96 1.16
C LEU A 184 -18.44 11.80 1.00
N THR A 185 -18.33 13.10 1.27
CA THR A 185 -19.37 14.10 0.98
C THR A 185 -19.04 14.92 -0.27
N SER A 186 -17.77 14.94 -0.65
CA SER A 186 -17.26 15.55 -1.87
C SER A 186 -16.03 14.82 -2.39
N ILE A 187 -15.74 15.00 -3.67
CA ILE A 187 -14.50 14.60 -4.34
C ILE A 187 -14.24 15.58 -5.50
N ASP A 188 -13.05 16.15 -5.53
CA ASP A 188 -12.63 17.04 -6.61
C ASP A 188 -11.71 16.30 -7.59
N LEU A 189 -12.25 15.89 -8.73
CA LEU A 189 -11.46 15.24 -9.78
C LEU A 189 -11.06 16.20 -10.90
N SER A 190 -11.29 17.52 -10.75
CA SER A 190 -11.05 18.50 -11.81
C SER A 190 -9.61 18.50 -12.33
N GLN A 191 -8.66 18.07 -11.50
CA GLN A 191 -7.23 17.96 -11.81
C GLN A 191 -6.80 16.58 -12.31
N ASN A 192 -7.74 15.67 -12.63
CA ASN A 192 -7.47 14.29 -13.06
C ASN A 192 -7.83 14.06 -14.54
N PRO A 193 -7.13 14.67 -15.51
CA PRO A 193 -7.51 14.64 -16.93
C PRO A 193 -7.44 13.24 -17.56
N THR A 194 -6.70 12.32 -16.95
CA THR A 194 -6.47 10.94 -17.43
C THR A 194 -7.34 9.90 -16.74
N ILE A 195 -8.24 10.30 -15.84
CA ILE A 195 -9.10 9.35 -15.12
C ILE A 195 -10.06 8.66 -16.10
N ASN A 196 -10.03 7.33 -16.11
CA ASN A 196 -10.88 6.50 -16.95
C ASN A 196 -11.96 5.74 -16.18
N HIS A 197 -11.78 5.58 -14.87
CA HIS A 197 -12.64 4.77 -14.02
C HIS A 197 -12.91 5.40 -12.66
N ILE A 198 -14.17 5.75 -12.41
CA ILE A 198 -14.66 6.30 -11.15
C ILE A 198 -15.69 5.31 -10.56
N HIS A 199 -15.37 4.69 -9.45
CA HIS A 199 -16.26 3.78 -8.73
C HIS A 199 -16.37 4.22 -7.27
N LEU A 200 -17.42 4.99 -6.97
CA LEU A 200 -17.73 5.59 -5.67
C LEU A 200 -19.19 5.31 -5.24
N PRO A 201 -19.64 4.03 -5.21
CA PRO A 201 -21.01 3.72 -4.84
C PRO A 201 -21.28 3.95 -3.35
N ASN A 202 -22.53 4.29 -3.02
CA ASN A 202 -23.04 4.38 -1.64
C ASN A 202 -22.23 5.30 -0.73
N HIS A 203 -21.76 6.42 -1.26
CA HIS A 203 -21.21 7.54 -0.49
C HIS A 203 -22.29 8.59 -0.22
N HIS A 204 -21.92 9.74 0.35
CA HIS A 204 -22.82 10.86 0.59
C HIS A 204 -22.47 12.06 -0.30
N LEU A 205 -21.97 11.81 -1.52
CA LEU A 205 -21.60 12.86 -2.45
C LEU A 205 -22.81 13.75 -2.76
N THR A 206 -22.63 15.05 -2.62
CA THR A 206 -23.62 16.05 -2.99
C THR A 206 -23.42 16.51 -4.43
N LYS A 207 -24.44 17.14 -5.02
CA LYS A 207 -24.39 17.67 -6.37
C LYS A 207 -23.21 18.63 -6.59
N ASP A 208 -22.94 19.50 -5.62
CA ASP A 208 -21.82 20.44 -5.67
C ASP A 208 -20.48 19.81 -5.23
N GLY A 209 -20.56 18.66 -4.55
CA GLY A 209 -19.42 17.92 -4.04
C GLY A 209 -18.80 16.97 -5.05
N PHE A 210 -19.53 16.50 -6.06
CA PHE A 210 -18.99 15.63 -7.11
C PHE A 210 -18.50 16.44 -8.31
N LYS A 211 -17.20 16.75 -8.36
CA LYS A 211 -16.62 17.51 -9.49
C LYS A 211 -15.94 16.56 -10.46
N LEU A 212 -16.42 16.57 -11.71
CA LEU A 212 -15.86 15.82 -12.83
C LEU A 212 -14.45 16.32 -13.22
N PRO A 213 -13.64 15.47 -13.90
CA PRO A 213 -12.36 15.90 -14.44
C PRO A 213 -12.50 16.99 -15.50
N GLY A 214 -11.51 17.89 -15.55
CA GLY A 214 -11.51 19.04 -16.48
C GLY A 214 -11.56 18.63 -17.96
N THR A 215 -11.05 17.43 -18.26
CA THR A 215 -11.27 16.72 -19.53
C THR A 215 -11.70 15.30 -19.22
N PHE A 216 -12.53 14.72 -20.08
CA PHE A 216 -13.05 13.37 -19.88
C PHE A 216 -12.80 12.45 -21.07
N SER A 217 -11.80 12.70 -21.92
CA SER A 217 -11.56 11.90 -23.14
C SER A 217 -11.38 10.40 -22.87
N GLU A 218 -10.77 10.06 -21.73
CA GLU A 218 -10.50 8.67 -21.33
C GLU A 218 -11.59 8.08 -20.42
N LEU A 219 -12.57 8.89 -19.97
CA LEU A 219 -13.54 8.49 -18.94
C LEU A 219 -14.63 7.58 -19.52
N THR A 220 -14.49 6.27 -19.31
CA THR A 220 -15.43 5.26 -19.84
C THR A 220 -16.30 4.63 -18.74
N TYR A 221 -15.95 4.80 -17.47
CA TYR A 221 -16.66 4.17 -16.36
C TYR A 221 -16.98 5.17 -15.24
N ILE A 222 -18.27 5.34 -14.94
CA ILE A 222 -18.76 6.00 -13.74
C ILE A 222 -19.78 5.11 -13.04
N ASN A 223 -19.52 4.82 -11.77
CA ASN A 223 -20.51 4.35 -10.83
C ASN A 223 -20.48 5.21 -9.57
N VAL A 224 -21.52 6.03 -9.42
CA VAL A 224 -21.81 6.87 -8.25
C VAL A 224 -23.22 6.58 -7.74
N SER A 225 -23.73 5.38 -7.99
CA SER A 225 -25.05 4.94 -7.54
C SER A 225 -25.14 4.91 -6.01
N GLY A 226 -26.34 5.14 -5.47
CA GLY A 226 -26.60 5.14 -4.03
C GLY A 226 -26.00 6.33 -3.26
N ASN A 227 -25.44 7.32 -3.96
CA ASN A 227 -25.08 8.59 -3.33
C ASN A 227 -26.29 9.44 -3.00
N THR A 228 -26.17 10.32 -1.99
CA THR A 228 -27.25 11.21 -1.52
C THR A 228 -27.98 11.91 -2.64
N ASP A 229 -27.24 12.53 -3.58
CA ASP A 229 -27.81 13.30 -4.68
C ASP A 229 -27.80 12.55 -6.02
N ALA A 230 -27.54 11.24 -6.02
CA ALA A 230 -27.63 10.46 -7.26
C ALA A 230 -29.10 10.33 -7.73
N PRO A 231 -29.38 10.41 -9.04
CA PRO A 231 -28.40 10.49 -10.10
C PRO A 231 -27.85 11.90 -10.35
N PHE A 232 -26.55 12.01 -10.64
CA PHE A 232 -25.91 13.27 -10.99
C PHE A 232 -26.07 13.60 -12.47
N THR A 233 -26.41 14.84 -12.77
CA THR A 233 -26.43 15.37 -14.13
C THR A 233 -25.00 15.58 -14.64
N ILE A 234 -24.68 15.02 -15.82
CA ILE A 234 -23.36 15.12 -16.46
C ILE A 234 -23.48 15.53 -17.94
N PRO A 235 -22.43 16.08 -18.57
CA PRO A 235 -22.47 16.49 -19.96
C PRO A 235 -22.91 15.36 -20.91
N ALA A 236 -23.81 15.66 -21.85
CA ALA A 236 -24.35 14.68 -22.79
C ALA A 236 -23.27 13.92 -23.58
N ALA A 237 -22.18 14.61 -23.96
CA ALA A 237 -21.03 14.01 -24.63
C ALA A 237 -20.35 12.94 -23.76
N LEU A 238 -20.14 13.24 -22.47
CA LEU A 238 -19.60 12.27 -21.51
C LEU A 238 -20.58 11.11 -21.31
N PHE A 239 -21.87 11.38 -21.08
CA PHE A 239 -22.86 10.32 -20.90
C PHE A 239 -22.92 9.35 -22.10
N GLY A 240 -22.72 9.86 -23.31
CA GLY A 240 -22.71 9.09 -24.55
C GLY A 240 -21.51 8.14 -24.70
N GLN A 241 -20.34 8.47 -24.14
CA GLN A 241 -19.12 7.64 -24.22
C GLN A 241 -18.99 6.62 -23.08
N LEU A 242 -19.74 6.75 -22.00
CA LEU A 242 -19.66 5.84 -20.86
C LEU A 242 -20.15 4.43 -21.21
N GLU A 243 -19.32 3.43 -20.92
CA GLU A 243 -19.67 2.01 -20.92
C GLU A 243 -20.46 1.64 -19.66
N THR A 244 -20.11 2.25 -18.52
CA THR A 244 -20.87 2.16 -17.25
C THR A 244 -21.23 3.56 -16.76
N LYS A 245 -22.49 3.73 -16.38
CA LYS A 245 -23.11 5.04 -16.08
C LYS A 245 -24.12 4.94 -14.94
N ASP A 246 -23.72 4.26 -13.87
CA ASP A 246 -24.59 4.02 -12.73
C ASP A 246 -24.63 5.25 -11.83
N GLY A 247 -25.84 5.75 -11.54
CA GLY A 247 -26.01 6.96 -10.71
C GLY A 247 -25.74 8.27 -11.45
N VAL A 248 -25.76 8.29 -12.79
CA VAL A 248 -25.68 9.53 -13.58
C VAL A 248 -26.81 9.62 -14.61
N ILE A 249 -27.15 10.83 -15.03
CA ILE A 249 -28.09 11.15 -16.10
C ILE A 249 -27.48 12.23 -17.03
N SER A 250 -27.88 12.23 -18.30
CA SER A 250 -27.48 13.29 -19.24
C SER A 250 -28.15 14.62 -18.88
N GLU A 251 -27.41 15.72 -19.08
CA GLU A 251 -27.95 17.08 -19.30
C GLU A 251 -28.98 17.11 -20.44
#